data_AF-A0A4V2B2W4-F1
#
_entry.id   AF-A0A4V2B2W4-F1
#
_cell.length_a   1.000
_cell.length_b   1.000
_cell.length_c   1.000
_cell.angle_alpha   90.00
_cell.angle_beta   90.00
_cell.angle_gamma   90.00
#
_symmetry.space_group_name_H-M   'P 1'
#
loop_
_entity.id
_entity.type
_entity.pdbx_description
1 polymer ?
#
loop_
_entity_poly.entity_id
_entity_poly.type
_entity_poly.pdbx_seq_one_letter_code
_entity_poly.pdbx_strand_id
1 'polypeptide(L)'
;MRPSVHPLVLALLLASPFAMSSAHASDAPAAAIDAGADAPSKTPRGTTFILPGGWIQKVQGNAVLVMPPEADGSRLAIVDAKAATADGAVAEAWAILGMTPKLMVASDAA
;
A
#
# COMPACT_ATOMS: atom_id res chain seq x y z
N MET A 1 12.15 -72.63 2.88
CA MET A 1 10.81 -72.77 2.29
C MET A 1 10.19 -71.38 2.18
N ARG A 2 10.00 -70.87 0.95
CA ARG A 2 9.10 -69.75 0.61
C ARG A 2 7.75 -70.38 0.21
N PRO A 3 6.60 -69.76 0.48
CA PRO A 3 6.05 -68.67 -0.35
C PRO A 3 5.31 -67.60 0.52
N SER A 4 4.73 -66.49 0.09
CA SER A 4 4.71 -65.68 -1.13
C SER A 4 4.08 -64.34 -0.71
N VAL A 5 4.58 -63.25 -1.26
CA VAL A 5 3.92 -61.93 -1.34
C VAL A 5 2.63 -62.02 -2.17
N HIS A 6 1.63 -61.17 -1.92
CA HIS A 6 0.84 -60.42 -2.91
C HIS A 6 0.08 -59.25 -2.23
N PRO A 7 -0.27 -58.19 -2.97
CA PRO A 7 -0.22 -56.79 -2.54
C PRO A 7 -1.58 -56.07 -2.59
N LEU A 8 -1.58 -54.79 -2.21
CA LEU A 8 -2.38 -53.69 -2.79
C LEU A 8 -3.93 -53.81 -2.78
N VAL A 9 -4.60 -53.07 -1.89
CA VAL A 9 -5.79 -52.19 -2.13
C VAL A 9 -5.89 -51.24 -0.91
N LEU A 10 -5.35 -50.01 -0.90
CA LEU A 10 -5.88 -48.75 -1.47
C LEU A 10 -7.26 -48.32 -0.93
N ALA A 11 -7.28 -47.32 -0.04
CA ALA A 11 -8.23 -46.19 0.09
C ALA A 11 -8.49 -45.86 1.57
N LEU A 12 -8.62 -44.62 2.06
CA LEU A 12 -8.47 -43.25 1.55
C LEU A 12 -8.83 -42.35 2.76
N LEU A 13 -8.30 -41.11 2.77
CA LEU A 13 -8.70 -39.96 3.59
C LEU A 13 -8.32 -39.93 5.08
N LEU A 14 -7.31 -39.11 5.39
CA LEU A 14 -7.41 -37.99 6.35
C LEU A 14 -6.11 -37.17 6.29
N ALA A 15 -5.90 -36.50 5.16
CA ALA A 15 -4.90 -35.44 5.05
C ALA A 15 -5.57 -34.12 5.42
N SER A 16 -5.26 -33.58 6.61
CA SER A 16 -5.61 -32.22 7.01
C SER A 16 -4.42 -31.29 6.80
N PRO A 17 -4.36 -30.50 5.71
CA PRO A 17 -3.49 -29.36 5.68
C PRO A 17 -4.16 -28.25 6.49
N PHE A 18 -3.67 -28.03 7.72
CA PHE A 18 -3.99 -26.82 8.48
C PHE A 18 -3.19 -25.65 7.88
N ALA A 19 -3.58 -25.20 6.69
CA ALA A 19 -3.12 -23.95 6.12
C ALA A 19 -3.95 -22.83 6.78
N MET A 20 -3.55 -22.38 7.97
CA MET A 20 -4.08 -21.13 8.53
C MET A 20 -3.45 -19.96 7.80
N SER A 21 -4.13 -19.60 6.71
CA SER A 21 -4.39 -18.26 6.20
C SER A 21 -3.50 -17.15 6.78
N SER A 22 -2.59 -16.60 5.96
CA SER A 22 -2.06 -15.25 6.18
C SER A 22 -3.26 -14.32 6.38
N ALA A 23 -3.36 -13.73 7.57
CA ALA A 23 -4.21 -12.58 7.81
C ALA A 23 -3.70 -11.47 6.88
N HIS A 24 -4.33 -11.34 5.71
CA HIS A 24 -4.35 -10.06 5.02
C HIS A 24 -5.07 -9.13 5.98
N ALA A 25 -4.29 -8.28 6.67
CA ALA A 25 -4.85 -7.11 7.29
C ALA A 25 -5.65 -6.39 6.19
N SER A 26 -6.98 -6.52 6.25
CA SER A 26 -7.86 -5.67 5.47
C SER A 26 -7.50 -4.26 5.88
N ASP A 27 -6.79 -3.58 4.98
CA ASP A 27 -6.62 -2.13 5.02
C ASP A 27 -8.05 -1.59 4.93
N ALA A 28 -8.64 -1.31 6.10
CA ALA A 28 -9.94 -0.70 6.19
C ALA A 28 -9.87 0.55 5.30
N PRO A 29 -10.86 0.79 4.41
CA PRO A 29 -10.79 1.91 3.50
C PRO A 29 -10.64 3.16 4.36
N ALA A 30 -9.45 3.75 4.32
CA ALA A 30 -9.18 4.98 5.03
C ALA A 30 -10.24 5.99 4.64
N ALA A 31 -10.89 6.57 5.65
CA ALA A 31 -12.03 7.46 5.47
C ALA A 31 -11.65 8.54 4.45
N ALA A 32 -12.34 8.51 3.31
CA ALA A 32 -12.22 9.54 2.30
C ALA A 32 -12.88 10.80 2.87
N ILE A 33 -12.10 11.85 3.09
CA ILE A 33 -12.63 13.16 3.48
C ILE A 33 -12.80 13.96 2.20
N ASP A 34 -14.03 14.38 1.92
CA ASP A 34 -14.36 15.36 0.88
C ASP A 34 -14.66 16.68 1.58
N ALA A 35 -13.81 17.69 1.34
CA ALA A 35 -13.93 18.98 1.99
C ALA A 35 -14.75 19.93 1.12
N GLY A 36 -15.90 20.43 1.57
CA GLY A 36 -16.71 21.38 0.77
C GLY A 36 -16.09 22.77 0.58
N ALA A 37 -15.06 23.09 1.36
CA ALA A 37 -14.25 24.31 1.29
C ALA A 37 -12.83 23.98 1.78
N ASP A 38 -11.88 24.88 1.56
CA ASP A 38 -10.50 24.71 2.03
C ASP A 38 -10.46 24.45 3.54
N ALA A 39 -9.82 23.35 3.94
CA ALA A 39 -9.80 22.88 5.32
C ALA A 39 -8.39 22.47 5.77
N PRO A 40 -7.99 22.77 7.02
CA PRO A 40 -6.75 22.24 7.57
C PRO A 40 -6.77 20.71 7.64
N SER A 41 -5.65 20.10 7.26
CA SER A 41 -5.42 18.67 7.36
C SER A 41 -3.98 18.38 7.81
N LYS A 42 -3.68 17.11 8.03
CA LYS A 42 -2.37 16.64 8.48
C LYS A 42 -2.04 15.24 8.02
N THR A 43 -0.75 14.97 7.88
CA THR A 43 -0.22 13.61 7.70
C THR A 43 -0.27 12.81 9.01
N PRO A 44 -0.08 11.48 8.98
CA PRO A 44 -0.04 10.66 10.19
C PRO A 44 1.00 11.12 11.23
N ARG A 45 2.14 11.69 10.81
CA ARG A 45 3.14 12.27 11.73
C ARG A 45 2.84 13.72 12.14
N GLY A 46 1.77 14.31 11.62
CA GLY A 46 1.31 15.64 12.01
C GLY A 46 1.80 16.79 11.14
N THR A 47 2.41 16.52 9.98
CA THR A 47 2.74 17.58 9.01
C THR A 47 1.45 18.20 8.48
N THR A 48 1.25 19.50 8.72
CA THR A 48 -0.01 20.18 8.40
C THR A 48 -0.02 20.72 6.98
N PHE A 49 -1.19 20.70 6.33
CA PHE A 49 -1.43 21.31 5.03
C PHE A 49 -2.89 21.76 4.91
N ILE A 50 -3.23 22.47 3.84
CA ILE A 50 -4.62 22.80 3.51
C ILE A 50 -5.10 21.83 2.43
N LEU A 51 -6.17 21.10 2.71
CA LEU A 51 -6.90 20.33 1.71
C LEU A 51 -7.84 21.29 0.98
N PRO A 52 -7.68 21.49 -0.35
CA PRO A 52 -8.56 22.37 -1.09
C PRO A 52 -10.01 21.88 -1.09
N GLY A 53 -10.96 22.82 -1.22
CA GLY A 53 -12.37 22.49 -1.39
C GLY A 53 -12.63 21.64 -2.64
N GLY A 54 -13.49 20.64 -2.51
CA GLY A 54 -13.87 19.67 -3.54
C GLY A 54 -12.84 18.56 -3.77
N TRP A 55 -11.76 18.51 -2.98
CA TRP A 55 -10.72 17.49 -3.10
C TRP A 55 -10.95 16.37 -2.09
N ILE A 56 -10.58 15.16 -2.49
CA ILE A 56 -10.70 13.97 -1.66
C ILE A 56 -9.35 13.65 -1.04
N GLN A 57 -9.34 13.35 0.26
CA GLN A 57 -8.18 12.86 0.97
C GLN A 57 -8.35 11.41 1.41
N LYS A 58 -7.31 10.58 1.25
CA LYS A 58 -7.22 9.22 1.77
C LYS A 58 -5.88 8.99 2.49
N VAL A 59 -5.91 8.47 3.71
CA VAL A 59 -4.67 8.04 4.40
C VAL A 59 -4.25 6.65 3.88
N GLN A 60 -2.96 6.44 3.61
CA GLN A 60 -2.42 5.15 3.19
C GLN A 60 -1.05 4.93 3.85
N GLY A 61 -1.02 4.13 4.92
CA GLY A 61 0.20 3.91 5.70
C GLY A 61 0.76 5.21 6.30
N ASN A 62 2.00 5.56 5.96
CA ASN A 62 2.66 6.82 6.35
C ASN A 62 2.44 7.96 5.35
N ALA A 63 1.50 7.82 4.43
CA ALA A 63 1.20 8.82 3.42
C ALA A 63 -0.26 9.29 3.50
N VAL A 64 -0.49 10.46 2.95
CA VAL A 64 -1.81 10.95 2.60
C VAL A 64 -1.88 11.11 1.09
N LEU A 65 -2.80 10.39 0.46
CA LEU A 65 -3.19 10.62 -0.93
C LEU A 65 -4.24 11.72 -0.96
N VAL A 66 -4.06 12.61 -1.92
CA VAL A 66 -4.94 13.73 -2.20
C VAL A 66 -5.32 13.64 -3.67
N MET A 67 -6.62 13.53 -3.93
CA MET A 67 -7.18 13.40 -5.27
C MET A 67 -7.99 14.64 -5.58
N PRO A 68 -7.68 15.35 -6.68
CA PRO A 68 -8.42 16.51 -7.08
C PRO A 68 -9.73 16.08 -7.79
N PRO A 69 -10.70 16.97 -7.99
CA PRO A 69 -12.01 16.61 -8.53
C PRO A 69 -11.99 16.27 -10.03
N GLU A 70 -10.90 16.53 -10.74
CA GLU A 70 -10.77 16.17 -12.15
C GLU A 70 -10.77 14.65 -12.33
N ALA A 71 -11.57 14.16 -13.28
CA ALA A 71 -11.76 12.73 -13.51
C ALA A 71 -10.60 12.04 -14.25
N ASP A 72 -9.46 12.70 -14.41
CA ASP A 72 -8.31 12.20 -15.19
C ASP A 72 -7.42 11.22 -14.41
N GLY A 73 -7.71 11.02 -13.12
CA GLY A 73 -6.94 10.10 -12.27
C GLY A 73 -5.66 10.70 -11.70
N SER A 74 -5.51 12.03 -11.77
CA SER A 74 -4.45 12.78 -11.09
C SER A 74 -4.45 12.49 -9.59
N ARG A 75 -3.26 12.34 -9.01
CA ARG A 75 -3.08 12.04 -7.59
C ARG A 75 -1.83 12.73 -7.07
N LEU A 76 -1.93 13.26 -5.87
CA LEU A 76 -0.81 13.75 -5.07
C LEU A 76 -0.62 12.81 -3.88
N ALA A 77 0.63 12.55 -3.51
CA ALA A 77 0.97 11.86 -2.27
C ALA A 77 1.85 12.76 -1.40
N ILE A 78 1.43 13.01 -0.17
CA ILE A 78 2.24 13.65 0.87
C ILE A 78 2.73 12.53 1.78
N VAL A 79 4.02 12.25 1.74
CA VAL A 79 4.61 11.07 2.38
C VAL A 79 5.50 11.49 3.54
N ASP A 80 5.20 10.97 4.72
CA ASP A 80 6.07 11.08 5.88
C ASP A 80 7.25 10.09 5.73
N ALA A 81 8.21 10.44 4.87
CA ALA A 81 9.32 9.57 4.51
C ALA A 81 10.14 9.12 5.73
N LYS A 82 10.60 7.88 5.69
CA LYS A 82 11.44 7.25 6.73
C LYS A 82 12.85 6.98 6.24
N ALA A 83 13.09 7.08 4.94
CA ALA A 83 14.39 6.88 4.35
C ALA A 83 15.45 7.86 4.89
N ALA A 84 16.69 7.39 4.98
CA ALA A 84 17.82 8.17 5.48
C ALA A 84 18.43 9.10 4.41
N THR A 85 18.11 8.90 3.13
CA THR A 85 18.63 9.67 2.00
C THR A 85 17.49 10.26 1.19
N ALA A 86 17.76 11.36 0.48
CA ALA A 86 16.79 12.00 -0.40
C ALA A 86 16.28 11.04 -1.49
N ASP A 87 17.18 10.30 -2.15
CA ASP A 87 16.80 9.32 -3.17
C ASP A 87 15.93 8.20 -2.60
N GLY A 88 16.23 7.74 -1.39
CA GLY A 88 15.42 6.76 -0.69
C GLY A 88 14.01 7.29 -0.38
N ALA A 89 13.90 8.56 0.01
CA ALA A 89 12.60 9.19 0.29
C ALA A 89 11.76 9.35 -0.97
N VAL A 90 12.39 9.70 -2.10
CA VAL A 90 11.73 9.75 -3.41
C VAL A 90 11.26 8.36 -3.83
N ALA A 91 12.11 7.33 -3.71
CA ALA A 91 11.73 5.96 -4.02
C ALA A 91 10.57 5.46 -3.15
N GLU A 92 10.59 5.76 -1.86
CA GLU A 92 9.49 5.46 -0.93
C GLU A 92 8.18 6.13 -1.38
N ALA A 93 8.23 7.40 -1.79
CA ALA A 93 7.05 8.12 -2.25
C ALA A 93 6.45 7.55 -3.54
N TRP A 94 7.30 7.15 -4.50
CA TRP A 94 6.83 6.51 -5.74
C TRP A 94 6.17 5.15 -5.51
N ALA A 95 6.65 4.39 -4.53
CA ALA A 95 6.04 3.12 -4.14
C ALA A 95 4.60 3.29 -3.64
N ILE A 96 4.30 4.38 -2.92
CA ILE A 96 2.92 4.70 -2.46
C ILE A 96 1.96 4.87 -3.64
N LEU A 97 2.40 5.54 -4.71
CA LEU A 97 1.60 5.76 -5.91
C LEU A 97 1.49 4.51 -6.80
N GLY A 98 2.29 3.47 -6.53
CA GLY A 98 2.36 2.27 -7.35
C GLY A 98 2.94 2.53 -8.73
N MET A 99 3.81 3.54 -8.87
CA MET A 99 4.39 3.96 -10.14
C MET A 99 5.91 3.83 -10.11
N THR A 100 6.49 3.43 -11.23
CA THR A 100 7.93 3.58 -11.47
C THR A 100 8.13 4.84 -12.31
N PRO A 101 8.67 5.93 -11.74
CA PRO A 101 8.88 7.14 -12.51
C PRO A 101 9.90 6.91 -13.62
N LYS A 102 9.63 7.46 -14.80
CA LYS A 102 10.65 7.60 -15.86
C LYS A 102 11.50 8.86 -15.68
N LEU A 103 11.20 9.64 -14.65
CA LEU A 103 11.87 10.90 -14.33
C LEU A 103 13.00 10.61 -13.33
N MET A 104 14.21 11.05 -13.66
CA MET A 104 15.30 11.09 -12.69
C MET A 104 15.21 12.39 -11.90
N VAL A 105 15.38 12.32 -10.59
CA VAL A 105 15.55 13.52 -9.77
C VAL A 105 16.95 14.06 -10.02
N ALA A 106 17.05 15.33 -10.41
CA ALA A 106 18.34 16.01 -10.42
C ALA A 106 18.73 16.28 -8.96
N SER A 107 19.66 15.48 -8.44
CA SER A 107 20.28 15.73 -7.14
C SER A 107 21.54 16.58 -7.35
N ASP A 108 21.61 17.77 -6.75
CA ASP A 108 22.83 18.59 -6.68
C ASP A 108 23.87 18.00 -5.68
N ALA A 109 23.98 16.68 -5.62
CA ALA A 109 25.01 16.02 -4.81
C ALA A 109 26.37 16.18 -5.50
N ALA A 110 27.09 17.22 -5.10
CA ALA A 110 28.52 17.42 -5.34
C ALA A 110 29.36 16.77 -4.24
#